data_AF-A0A6B3CK34-F1
#
_entry.id   AF-A0A6B3CK34-F1
#
_cell.length_a   1.000
_cell.length_b   1.000
_cell.length_c   1.000
_cell.angle_alpha   90.00
_cell.angle_beta   90.00
_cell.angle_gamma   90.00
#
_symmetry.space_group_name_H-M   'P 1'
#
loop_
_entity.id
_entity.type
_entity.pdbx_description
1 polymer ?
#
loop_
_entity_poly.entity_id
_entity_poly.type
_entity_poly.pdbx_seq_one_letter_code
_entity_poly.pdbx_strand_id
1 'polypeptide(L)'
;GGGIVPANQTKNIFVFSDPAAGKEHDYTFDGRADDDEFGVLYLYTGAGQPPADQELTDRNRSLLNHVQAERDVHLFVADGTVGDTG
;
A
#
# COMPACT_ATOMS: atom_id res chain seq x y z
N GLY A 1 4.93 9.29 -7.77
CA GLY A 1 5.30 8.04 -7.06
C GLY A 1 4.02 7.39 -6.57
N GLY A 2 3.97 6.08 -6.40
CA GLY A 2 2.78 5.39 -5.87
C GLY A 2 3.14 4.61 -4.62
N GLY A 3 2.14 4.18 -3.84
CA GLY A 3 2.35 3.61 -2.51
C GLY A 3 3.06 2.25 -2.46
N ILE A 4 3.30 1.59 -3.60
CA ILE A 4 4.05 0.32 -3.65
C ILE A 4 5.43 0.56 -4.27
N VAL A 5 6.49 0.27 -3.52
CA VAL A 5 7.88 0.54 -3.90
C VAL A 5 8.75 -0.72 -3.76
N PRO A 6 9.04 -1.43 -4.86
CA PRO A 6 9.93 -2.59 -4.83
C PRO A 6 11.40 -2.18 -4.71
N ALA A 7 12.12 -2.79 -3.77
CA ALA A 7 13.56 -2.67 -3.58
C ALA A 7 14.25 -4.00 -3.92
N ASN A 8 14.61 -4.17 -5.20
CA ASN A 8 15.11 -5.44 -5.73
C ASN A 8 16.42 -5.91 -5.07
N GLN A 9 17.31 -4.99 -4.71
CA GLN A 9 18.62 -5.32 -4.13
C GLN A 9 18.49 -5.93 -2.72
N THR A 10 17.58 -5.41 -1.91
CA THR A 10 17.39 -5.86 -0.52
C THR A 10 16.27 -6.89 -0.38
N LYS A 11 15.67 -7.31 -1.50
CA LYS A 11 14.48 -8.17 -1.53
C LYS A 11 13.31 -7.65 -0.66
N ASN A 12 13.05 -6.35 -0.69
CA ASN A 12 11.93 -5.74 0.04
C ASN A 12 10.88 -5.14 -0.90
N ILE A 13 9.67 -5.01 -0.41
CA ILE A 13 8.62 -4.16 -0.98
C ILE A 13 8.13 -3.25 0.15
N PHE A 14 8.23 -1.95 -0.07
CA PHE A 14 7.71 -0.95 0.86
C PHE A 14 6.31 -0.53 0.41
N VAL A 15 5.35 -0.60 1.32
CA VAL A 15 3.96 -0.21 1.11
C VAL A 15 3.67 0.99 1.99
N PHE A 16 3.26 2.10 1.37
CA PHE A 16 2.92 3.35 2.03
C PHE A 16 1.41 3.55 1.96
N SER A 17 0.80 3.71 3.13
CA SER A 17 -0.61 3.96 3.35
C SER A 17 -0.79 5.34 3.95
N ASP A 18 -1.62 6.16 3.32
CA ASP A 18 -2.06 7.45 3.85
C ASP A 18 -3.60 7.47 3.88
N PRO A 19 -4.22 6.98 4.97
CA PRO A 19 -5.67 6.92 5.10
C PRO A 19 -6.35 8.29 5.01
N ALA A 20 -5.64 9.39 5.32
CA ALA A 20 -6.18 10.74 5.21
C ALA A 20 -6.28 11.18 3.75
N ALA A 21 -5.26 10.87 2.93
CA ALA A 21 -5.29 11.11 1.48
C ALA A 21 -6.33 10.23 0.75
N GLY A 22 -6.68 9.06 1.30
CA GLY A 22 -7.66 8.15 0.72
C GLY A 22 -9.06 8.74 0.50
N LYS A 23 -9.46 9.70 1.35
CA LYS A 23 -10.77 10.39 1.25
C LYS A 23 -10.91 11.25 -0.01
N GLU A 24 -9.83 11.77 -0.57
CA GLU A 24 -9.88 12.63 -1.78
C GLU A 24 -9.87 11.83 -3.08
N HIS A 25 -9.50 10.55 -3.03
CA HIS A 25 -9.30 9.69 -4.20
C HIS A 25 -10.22 8.47 -4.27
N ASP A 26 -11.28 8.46 -3.46
CA ASP A 26 -12.26 7.36 -3.34
C ASP A 26 -11.64 6.01 -2.89
N TYR A 27 -10.47 6.06 -2.25
CA TYR A 27 -9.84 4.89 -1.63
C TYR A 27 -10.52 4.60 -0.28
N THR A 28 -11.64 3.89 -0.30
CA THR A 28 -12.44 3.61 0.91
C THR A 28 -11.83 2.54 1.82
N PHE A 29 -10.77 1.83 1.37
CA PHE A 29 -10.24 0.62 2.02
C PHE A 29 -8.71 0.60 2.14
N ASP A 30 -8.14 1.66 2.73
CA ASP A 30 -6.75 1.64 3.19
C ASP A 30 -6.73 1.85 4.71
N GLY A 31 -6.46 0.79 5.48
CA GLY A 31 -6.58 0.84 6.93
C GLY A 31 -6.60 -0.50 7.65
N ARG A 32 -6.50 -0.40 8.98
CA ARG A 32 -6.63 -1.53 9.91
C ARG A 32 -8.05 -2.10 9.86
N ALA A 33 -8.16 -3.40 9.60
CA ALA A 33 -9.40 -4.16 9.78
C ALA A 33 -9.34 -4.94 11.09
N ASP A 34 -10.45 -5.60 11.45
CA ASP A 34 -10.46 -6.56 12.55
C ASP A 34 -9.47 -7.71 12.29
N ASP A 35 -8.89 -8.25 13.37
CA ASP A 35 -8.02 -9.43 13.27
C ASP A 35 -8.78 -10.63 12.68
N ASP A 36 -8.08 -11.41 11.86
CA ASP A 36 -8.58 -12.69 11.37
C ASP A 36 -7.80 -13.86 11.98
N GLU A 37 -8.02 -15.07 11.47
CA GLU A 37 -7.33 -16.29 11.96
C GLU A 37 -5.81 -16.25 11.77
N PHE A 38 -5.29 -15.32 10.95
CA PHE A 38 -3.87 -15.08 10.70
C PHE A 38 -3.32 -13.91 11.53
N GLY A 39 -4.16 -13.22 12.30
CA GLY A 39 -3.78 -12.14 13.21
C GLY A 39 -4.07 -10.75 12.63
N VAL A 40 -3.08 -9.85 12.71
CA VAL A 40 -3.22 -8.45 12.30
C VAL A 40 -3.53 -8.34 10.81
N LEU A 41 -4.72 -7.82 10.49
CA LEU A 41 -5.19 -7.60 9.12
C LEU A 41 -5.18 -6.11 8.76
N TYR A 42 -4.56 -5.80 7.62
CA TYR A 42 -4.55 -4.47 7.04
C TYR A 42 -5.03 -4.52 5.59
N LEU A 43 -6.08 -3.75 5.28
CA LEU A 43 -6.60 -3.63 3.92
C LEU A 43 -5.80 -2.53 3.22
N TYR A 44 -5.36 -2.81 2.00
CA TYR A 44 -4.57 -1.88 1.19
C TYR A 44 -5.15 -1.79 -0.21
N THR A 45 -5.34 -0.56 -0.70
CA THR A 45 -5.81 -0.35 -2.07
C THR A 45 -4.63 -0.34 -3.05
N GLY A 46 -4.73 -1.12 -4.13
CA GLY A 46 -3.67 -1.27 -5.12
C GLY A 46 -3.31 0.02 -5.85
N ALA A 47 -2.17 0.00 -6.54
CA ALA A 47 -1.75 1.11 -7.39
C ALA A 47 -2.65 1.24 -8.63
N GLY A 48 -3.11 2.45 -8.90
CA GLY A 48 -3.93 2.81 -10.05
C GLY A 48 -4.65 4.12 -9.75
N GLN A 49 -5.07 4.84 -10.79
CA GLN A 49 -5.79 6.10 -10.62
C GLN A 49 -7.02 6.13 -11.54
N PRO A 50 -8.16 6.65 -11.05
CA PRO A 50 -9.31 6.91 -11.88
C PRO A 50 -8.93 7.77 -13.12
N PRO A 51 -9.60 7.55 -14.26
CA PRO A 51 -10.76 6.68 -14.47
C PRO A 51 -10.40 5.23 -14.85
N ALA A 52 -9.13 4.84 -14.82
CA ALA A 52 -8.71 3.51 -15.26
C ALA A 52 -8.89 2.46 -14.16
N ASP A 53 -9.22 1.25 -14.57
CA ASP A 53 -9.25 0.09 -13.68
C ASP A 53 -7.85 -0.26 -13.19
N GLN A 54 -7.76 -0.79 -11.96
CA GLN A 54 -6.52 -1.34 -11.44
C GLN A 54 -6.20 -2.66 -12.13
N GLU A 55 -4.95 -2.83 -12.54
CA GLU A 55 -4.47 -4.07 -13.16
C GLU A 55 -3.43 -4.77 -12.28
N LEU A 56 -3.36 -6.10 -12.36
CA LEU A 56 -2.31 -6.92 -11.72
C LEU A 56 -0.98 -6.87 -12.51
N THR A 57 -0.59 -5.66 -12.91
CA THR A 57 0.64 -5.38 -13.65
C THR A 57 1.60 -4.55 -12.78
N ASP A 58 2.85 -4.42 -13.23
CA ASP A 58 3.89 -3.59 -12.62
C ASP A 58 3.97 -3.64 -11.08
N ARG A 59 3.56 -2.57 -10.40
CA ARG A 59 3.63 -2.45 -8.94
C ARG A 59 2.69 -3.43 -8.25
N ASN A 60 1.47 -3.57 -8.73
CA ASN A 60 0.52 -4.54 -8.18
C ASN A 60 1.02 -5.97 -8.39
N ARG A 61 1.62 -6.28 -9.55
CA ARG A 61 2.25 -7.58 -9.81
C ARG A 61 3.39 -7.87 -8.83
N SER A 62 4.17 -6.85 -8.47
CA SER A 62 5.27 -7.03 -7.53
C SER A 62 4.77 -7.42 -6.13
N LEU A 63 3.68 -6.80 -5.67
CA LEU A 63 3.05 -7.15 -4.40
C LEU A 63 2.38 -8.53 -4.49
N LEU A 64 1.62 -8.82 -5.56
CA LEU A 64 0.98 -10.13 -5.76
C LEU A 64 1.97 -11.31 -5.67
N ASN A 65 3.16 -11.16 -6.25
CA ASN A 65 4.14 -12.24 -6.35
C ASN A 65 5.24 -12.17 -5.27
N HIS A 66 5.08 -11.36 -4.22
CA HIS A 66 6.16 -11.10 -3.26
C HIS A 66 6.70 -12.38 -2.60
N VAL A 67 5.82 -13.32 -2.24
CA VAL A 67 6.20 -14.62 -1.66
C VAL A 67 7.05 -15.43 -2.64
N GLN A 68 6.60 -15.57 -3.89
CA GLN A 68 7.31 -16.33 -4.93
C GLN A 68 8.67 -15.70 -5.25
N ALA A 69 8.76 -14.38 -5.14
CA ALA A 69 9.97 -13.61 -5.36
C ALA A 69 10.89 -13.54 -4.13
N GLU A 70 10.53 -14.21 -3.03
CA GLU A 70 11.24 -14.17 -1.74
C GLU A 70 11.45 -12.73 -1.23
N ARG A 71 10.39 -11.92 -1.28
CA ARG A 71 10.43 -10.53 -0.84
C ARG A 71 9.58 -10.29 0.40
N ASP A 72 10.16 -9.58 1.35
CA ASP A 72 9.46 -9.10 2.54
C ASP A 72 8.66 -7.84 2.22
N VAL A 73 7.47 -7.74 2.81
CA VAL A 73 6.60 -6.58 2.68
C VAL A 73 6.65 -5.78 3.98
N HIS A 74 6.92 -4.49 3.87
CA HIS A 74 7.01 -3.56 4.99
C HIS A 74 5.96 -2.47 4.81
N LEU A 75 4.98 -2.42 5.71
CA LEU A 75 3.91 -1.42 5.72
C LEU A 75 4.31 -0.21 6.56
N PHE A 76 4.16 0.97 5.98
CA PHE A 76 4.28 2.27 6.64
C PHE A 76 2.94 2.98 6.56
N VAL A 77 2.35 3.27 7.71
CA VAL A 77 1.09 4.01 7.83
C VAL A 77 1.42 5.42 8.28
N ALA A 78 0.96 6.42 7.54
CA ALA A 78 1.07 7.81 7.96
C ALA A 78 0.26 8.04 9.24
N ASP A 79 0.91 8.57 10.28
CA ASP A 79 0.29 8.94 11.56
C ASP A 79 0.52 10.43 11.82
N GLY A 80 -0.40 11.27 11.32
CA GLY A 80 -0.41 12.72 11.52
C GLY A 80 -0.11 13.56 10.27
N THR A 81 -0.32 14.88 10.39
CA THR A 81 0.03 15.88 9.38
C THR A 81 1.15 16.78 9.91
N VAL A 82 2.08 17.18 9.04
CA VAL A 82 2.95 18.33 9.33
C VAL A 82 2.09 19.57 9.10
N GLY A 83 1.80 20.32 10.16
CA GLY A 83 1.13 21.61 10.03
C GLY A 83 1.94 22.56 9.16
N ASP A 84 1.27 23.30 8.28
CA ASP A 84 1.87 24.34 7.44
C ASP A 84 2.80 25.23 8.29
N THR A 85 4.10 25.19 8.02
CA THR A 85 5.00 26.29 8.42
C THR A 85 4.82 27.36 7.37
N GLY A 86 3.93 28.31 7.66
CA GLY A 86 3.51 29.39 6.74
C GLY A 86 4.61 30.30 6.23
#